data_AF-A0A849U670-F1
#
_entry.id   AF-A0A849U670-F1
#
_cell.length_a   1.000
_cell.length_b   1.000
_cell.length_c   1.000
_cell.angle_alpha   90.00
_cell.angle_beta   90.00
_cell.angle_gamma   90.00
#
_symmetry.space_group_name_H-M   'P 1'
#
loop_
_entity.id
_entity.type
_entity.pdbx_description
1 polymer ?
#
loop_
_entity_poly.entity_id
_entity_poly.type
_entity_poly.pdbx_seq_one_letter_code
_entity_poly.pdbx_strand_id
1 'polypeptide(L)' 'MLANIIRFSIRYYGVVISLAVLILLYGGYCFSHAGLDIFPEFSPKRVIIQTESPGYSSEQVEVAISQP' A
#
# COMPACT_ATOMS: atom_id res chain seq x y z
N MET A 1 -36.78 -12.39 9.19
CA MET A 1 -35.36 -12.50 8.76
C MET A 1 -34.39 -12.01 9.84
N LEU A 2 -34.39 -10.72 10.20
CA LEU A 2 -33.47 -10.16 11.23
C LEU A 2 -33.59 -10.86 12.59
N ALA A 3 -34.81 -11.15 13.03
CA ALA A 3 -35.06 -11.88 14.28
C ALA A 3 -34.47 -13.30 14.30
N ASN A 4 -34.25 -13.93 13.14
CA ASN A 4 -33.62 -15.25 13.08
C ASN A 4 -32.10 -15.14 13.21
N ILE A 5 -31.50 -14.11 12.61
CA ILE A 5 -30.07 -13.82 12.76
C ILE A 5 -29.75 -13.49 14.22
N ILE A 6 -30.54 -12.64 14.86
CA ILE A 6 -30.36 -12.30 16.28
C ILE A 6 -30.49 -13.53 17.17
N ARG A 7 -31.51 -14.37 16.96
CA ARG A 7 -31.66 -15.62 17.71
C ARG A 7 -30.50 -16.58 17.50
N PHE A 8 -29.98 -16.68 16.27
CA PHE A 8 -28.81 -17.50 15.95
C PHE A 8 -27.55 -16.97 16.65
N SER A 9 -27.31 -15.66 16.61
CA SER A 9 -26.17 -15.02 17.28
C SER A 9 -26.22 -15.20 18.81
N ILE A 10 -27.40 -15.15 19.42
CA ILE A 10 -27.57 -15.39 20.86
C ILE A 10 -27.39 -16.88 21.19
N ARG A 11 -27.93 -17.79 20.36
CA ARG A 11 -27.80 -19.25 20.57
C ARG A 11 -26.34 -19.70 20.51
N TYR A 12 -25.56 -19.15 19.59
CA TYR A 12 -24.15 -19.49 19.38
C TYR A 12 -23.21 -18.36 19.82
N TYR A 13 -23.52 -17.72 20.95
CA TYR A 13 -22.77 -16.56 21.46
C TYR A 13 -21.26 -16.83 21.59
N GLY A 14 -20.87 -18.05 21.96
CA GLY A 14 -19.45 -18.43 22.04
C GLY A 14 -18.73 -18.31 20.70
N VAL A 15 -19.34 -18.77 19.60
CA VAL A 15 -18.78 -18.66 18.25
C VAL A 15 -18.67 -17.20 17.82
N VAL A 16 -19.70 -16.40 18.12
CA VAL A 16 -19.71 -14.95 17.80
C VAL A 16 -18.60 -14.22 18.56
N ILE A 17 -18.43 -14.50 19.84
CA ILE A 17 -17.37 -13.90 20.67
C ILE A 17 -15.99 -14.34 20.18
N SER A 18 -15.78 -15.63 19.91
CA SER A 18 -14.51 -16.13 19.37
C SER A 18 -14.16 -15.46 18.06
N LEU A 19 -15.13 -15.30 17.15
CA LEU A 19 -14.91 -14.62 15.87
C LEU A 19 -14.60 -13.13 16.07
N ALA A 20 -15.30 -12.46 16.98
CA ALA A 20 -15.03 -11.06 17.32
C ALA A 20 -13.61 -10.88 17.87
N VAL A 21 -13.15 -11.77 18.76
CA VAL A 21 -11.78 -11.76 19.30
C VAL A 21 -10.76 -11.99 18.20
N LEU A 22 -10.98 -12.97 17.30
CA LEU A 22 -10.09 -13.21 16.17
C LEU A 22 -9.98 -11.98 15.25
N ILE A 23 -11.11 -11.31 14.98
CA ILE A 23 -11.13 -10.07 14.18
C ILE A 23 -10.36 -8.95 14.90
N LEU A 24 -10.53 -8.80 16.21
CA LEU A 24 -9.79 -7.79 16.99
C LEU A 24 -8.29 -8.04 16.98
N LEU A 25 -7.85 -9.29 17.17
CA LEU A 25 -6.43 -9.65 17.14
C LEU A 25 -5.83 -9.43 15.75
N TYR A 26 -6.53 -9.87 14.70
CA TYR A 26 -6.10 -9.67 13.32
C TYR A 26 -6.06 -8.18 12.94
N GLY A 27 -7.09 -7.43 13.33
CA GLY A 27 -7.15 -5.98 13.14
C GLY A 27 -6.02 -5.26 13.86
N GLY A 28 -5.71 -5.65 15.10
CA GLY A 28 -4.57 -5.12 15.86
C GLY A 28 -3.23 -5.42 15.20
N TYR A 29 -3.04 -6.64 14.69
CA TYR A 29 -1.87 -7.00 13.90
C TYR A 29 -1.74 -6.14 12.64
N CYS A 30 -2.83 -6.02 11.87
CA CYS A 30 -2.86 -5.22 10.65
C CYS A 30 -2.58 -3.73 10.92
N PHE A 31 -3.12 -3.20 12.02
CA PHE A 31 -2.88 -1.83 12.45
C PHE A 31 -1.41 -1.59 12.82
N SER A 32 -0.78 -2.54 13.52
CA SER A 32 0.64 -2.46 13.85
C SER A 32 1.58 -2.54 12.63
N HIS A 33 1.09 -3.08 11.50
CA HIS A 33 1.86 -3.19 10.25
C HIS A 33 1.43 -2.16 9.19
N ALA A 34 0.46 -1.30 9.51
CA ALA A 34 0.00 -0.29 8.58
C ALA A 34 1.11 0.75 8.37
N GLY A 35 1.50 0.94 7.11
CA GLY A 35 2.44 2.00 6.73
C GLY A 35 1.81 3.35 7.02
N LEU A 36 2.43 4.11 7.94
CA LEU A 36 2.03 5.48 8.26
C LEU A 36 2.59 6.45 7.22
N ASP A 37 2.23 6.26 5.96
CA ASP A 37 2.60 7.20 4.90
C ASP A 37 1.65 8.41 4.94
N ILE A 38 2.20 9.52 5.43
CA ILE A 38 1.51 10.82 5.48
C ILE A 38 1.32 11.44 4.10
N PHE A 39 2.04 10.96 3.09
CA PHE A 39 1.95 11.45 1.72
C PHE A 39 1.49 10.32 0.80
N PRO A 40 0.39 10.51 0.06
CA PRO A 40 0.09 9.67 -1.09
C PRO A 40 1.26 9.64 -2.08
N GLU A 41 1.40 8.54 -2.82
CA GLU A 41 2.33 8.48 -3.95
C GLU A 41 1.82 9.41 -5.06
N PHE A 42 2.37 10.63 -5.13
CA PHE A 42 2.01 11.63 -6.13
C PHE A 42 2.88 11.55 -7.40
N SER A 43 3.95 10.75 -7.37
CA SER A 43 4.85 10.62 -8.51
C SER A 43 4.30 9.62 -9.53
N PRO A 44 4.13 10.00 -10.81
CA PRO A 44 3.89 9.01 -11.85
C PRO A 44 5.11 8.08 -11.94
N LYS A 45 4.87 6.79 -12.24
CA LYS A 45 5.94 5.81 -12.44
C LYS A 45 6.89 6.30 -13.53
N ARG A 46 8.14 6.61 -13.16
CA ARG A 46 9.17 7.16 -14.06
C ARG A 46 10.46 6.38 -13.90
N VAL A 47 11.10 6.10 -15.02
CA VAL A 47 12.49 5.61 -15.07
C VAL A 47 13.37 6.81 -15.44
N ILE A 48 14.38 7.11 -14.64
CA ILE A 48 15.33 8.19 -14.87
C ILE A 48 16.68 7.57 -15.25
N ILE A 49 17.20 7.92 -16.43
CA ILE A 49 18.54 7.52 -16.88
C ILE A 49 19.39 8.78 -16.86
N GLN A 50 20.42 8.79 -16.02
CA GLN A 50 21.37 9.89 -15.92
C GLN A 50 22.74 9.41 -16.41
N THR A 51 23.30 10.13 -17.37
CA THR A 51 24.61 9.82 -17.95
C THR A 51 25.52 11.03 -17.80
N GLU A 52 26.55 10.90 -16.99
CA GLU A 52 27.56 11.94 -16.83
C GLU A 52 28.55 11.91 -17.99
N SER A 53 28.81 13.07 -18.60
CA SER A 53 29.73 13.20 -19.72
C SER A 53 30.63 14.43 -19.58
N PRO A 54 31.62 14.37 -18.67
CA PRO A 54 32.51 15.50 -18.41
C PRO A 54 33.40 15.79 -19.62
N GLY A 55 33.58 17.07 -19.94
CA GLY A 55 34.44 17.53 -21.04
C GLY A 55 33.73 17.68 -22.39
N TYR A 56 32.48 17.22 -22.52
CA TYR A 56 31.64 17.50 -23.69
C TYR A 56 30.89 18.83 -23.53
N SER A 57 30.69 19.55 -24.63
CA SER A 57 29.77 20.70 -24.65
C SER A 57 28.32 20.22 -24.62
N SER A 58 27.39 21.10 -24.22
CA SER A 58 25.96 20.77 -24.13
C SER A 58 25.39 20.23 -25.45
N GLU A 59 25.84 20.75 -26.59
CA GLU A 59 25.40 20.28 -27.92
C GLU A 59 25.92 18.87 -28.23
N GLN A 60 27.15 18.56 -27.81
CA GLN A 60 27.71 17.23 -28.01
C GLN A 60 27.02 16.17 -27.13
N VAL A 61 26.64 16.53 -25.90
CA VAL A 61 25.86 15.63 -25.02
C VAL A 61 24.49 15.35 -25.64
N GLU A 62 23.83 16.36 -26.19
CA GLU A 62 22.52 16.16 -26.82
C GLU A 62 22.59 15.21 -28.01
N VAL A 63 23.58 15.36 -28.89
CA VAL A 63 23.69 14.57 -30.12
C VAL A 63 24.30 13.18 -29.91
N ALA A 64 25.23 13.01 -28.96
CA ALA A 64 25.95 11.76 -28.78
C ALA A 64 25.39 10.86 -27.67
N ILE A 65 24.55 11.41 -26.78
CA ILE A 65 24.12 10.73 -25.55
C ILE A 65 22.60 10.79 -25.38
N SER A 66 21.99 11.98 -25.43
CA SER A 66 20.54 12.13 -25.22
C SER A 66 19.73 11.65 -26.42
N GLN A 67 20.17 12.03 -27.62
CA GLN A 67 19.60 11.61 -28.90
C GLN A 67 20.48 10.45 -29.42
N PRO A 68 19.90 9.25 -29.66
CA PRO A 68 20.63 8.14 -30.24
C PRO A 68 20.94 8.36 -31.74
#